data_AF-A0A937BLQ9-F1
#
_entry.id   AF-A0A937BLQ9-F1
#
_cell.length_a   1.000
_cell.length_b   1.000
_cell.length_c   1.000
_cell.angle_alpha   90.00
_cell.angle_beta   90.00
_cell.angle_gamma   90.00
#
_symmetry.space_group_name_H-M   'P 1'
#
loop_
_entity.id
_entity.type
_entity.pdbx_description
1 polymer ?
#
loop_
_entity_poly.entity_id
_entity_poly.type
_entity_poly.pdbx_seq_one_letter_code
_entity_poly.pdbx_strand_id
1 'polypeptide(L)'
;MAQQVKVIGIVAGEASGDLLASHMMEELKRAVPGVIFIGIGGHKMQAVGMQVLFAQEKLAVRGYVEVLRHYREIIGIRRKLRAYFYAHPPDLFIGIDAPDFNLDLELKLKAHGIPTIHYVSPSIWAWRGERIHKIKRAVSHMLALFPFEPPLYEKEGIPVTYVGHPLADILPLEPNREVMREQMRLPTQSKVFTFLPGSRQSEVRSLAATFIDTARIILRKLPEAIFLVPLATIETRHIFEEILRHCGGQDLPIRIQFGHAHDAIIAADVVLVASGTATLEVALLKRPMVITYKMPALSYWLLKPKAYQPYFGLPNILAGKFVVPELLQNDATPENLAQALLNWLSNKQAVTELEAIFTDMHSTLRQGNAHKAAQAILPYLGM
;
A
#
# COMPACT_ATOMS: atom_id res chain seq x y z
N MET A 1 12.86 39.70 15.08
CA MET A 1 13.89 38.65 14.86
C MET A 1 13.58 38.01 13.52
N ALA A 2 14.54 37.96 12.58
CA ALA A 2 14.31 37.27 11.32
C ALA A 2 14.05 35.78 11.62
N GLN A 3 12.91 35.25 11.17
CA GLN A 3 12.56 33.86 11.38
C GLN A 3 13.60 33.00 10.65
N GLN A 4 14.36 32.21 11.40
CA GLN A 4 15.39 31.34 10.83
C GLN A 4 14.72 30.34 9.90
N VAL A 5 15.10 30.36 8.62
CA VAL A 5 14.56 29.46 7.60
C VAL A 5 14.90 28.03 7.97
N LYS A 6 13.87 27.18 8.07
CA LYS A 6 14.00 25.75 8.41
C LYS A 6 14.26 24.93 7.15
N VAL A 7 15.21 24.01 7.22
CA VAL A 7 15.56 23.09 6.14
C VAL A 7 15.24 21.66 6.55
N ILE A 8 14.41 20.97 5.77
CA ILE A 8 14.02 19.59 6.00
C ILE A 8 14.55 18.71 4.86
N GLY A 9 15.41 17.75 5.21
CA GLY A 9 15.85 16.70 4.30
C GLY A 9 14.77 15.63 4.16
N ILE A 10 14.33 15.28 2.94
CA ILE A 10 13.32 14.23 2.73
C ILE A 10 13.79 13.22 1.68
N VAL A 11 13.51 11.93 1.91
CA VAL A 11 13.73 10.85 0.93
C VAL A 11 12.48 10.00 0.78
N ALA A 12 11.88 10.05 -0.41
CA ALA A 12 10.88 9.10 -0.89
C ALA A 12 11.47 8.22 -2.01
N GLY A 13 11.34 6.90 -1.87
CA GLY A 13 11.89 5.92 -2.83
C GLY A 13 10.93 5.48 -3.94
N GLU A 14 9.62 5.71 -3.77
CA GLU A 14 8.56 5.20 -4.63
C GLU A 14 7.42 6.21 -4.79
N ALA A 15 6.56 6.03 -5.79
CA ALA A 15 5.47 6.96 -6.11
C ALA A 15 4.41 7.07 -4.98
N SER A 16 4.21 6.01 -4.21
CA SER A 16 3.39 6.02 -2.99
C SER A 16 3.98 6.95 -1.92
N GLY A 17 5.30 6.90 -1.73
CA GLY A 17 6.04 7.79 -0.84
C GLY A 17 6.01 9.24 -1.29
N ASP A 18 6.13 9.50 -2.61
CA ASP A 18 6.01 10.86 -3.19
C ASP A 18 4.66 11.52 -2.86
N LEU A 19 3.57 10.77 -3.07
CA LEU A 19 2.21 11.24 -2.77
C LEU A 19 2.00 11.47 -1.26
N LEU A 20 2.47 10.53 -0.43
CA LEU A 20 2.35 10.66 1.02
C LEU A 20 3.11 11.89 1.53
N ALA A 21 4.36 12.04 1.09
CA ALA A 21 5.21 13.14 1.51
C ALA A 21 4.71 14.48 1.00
N SER A 22 4.15 14.57 -0.23
CA SER A 22 3.64 15.83 -0.76
C SER A 22 2.52 16.41 0.10
N HIS A 23 1.58 15.59 0.57
CA HIS A 23 0.50 16.08 1.45
C HIS A 23 1.04 16.56 2.81
N MET A 24 1.99 15.83 3.40
CA MET A 24 2.62 16.24 4.65
C MET A 24 3.46 17.52 4.49
N MET A 25 4.15 17.69 3.36
CA MET A 25 4.88 18.92 3.04
C MET A 25 3.96 20.13 2.89
N GLU A 26 2.77 19.97 2.32
CA GLU A 26 1.79 21.07 2.23
C GLU A 26 1.35 21.55 3.62
N GLU A 27 1.06 20.63 4.54
CA GLU A 27 0.72 20.96 5.93
C GLU A 27 1.90 21.63 6.65
N LEU A 28 3.12 21.12 6.48
CA LEU A 28 4.33 21.72 7.05
C LEU A 28 4.60 23.12 6.49
N LYS A 29 4.36 23.35 5.19
CA LYS A 29 4.55 24.66 4.56
C LYS A 29 3.56 25.70 5.09
N ARG A 30 2.35 25.28 5.45
CA ARG A 30 1.37 26.15 6.12
C ARG A 30 1.77 26.46 7.56
N ALA A 31 2.28 25.46 8.29
CA ALA A 31 2.68 25.61 9.69
C ALA A 31 4.03 26.36 9.86
N VAL A 32 4.94 26.22 8.91
CA VAL A 32 6.30 26.79 8.94
C VAL A 32 6.55 27.60 7.65
N PRO A 33 6.09 28.86 7.60
CA PRO A 33 6.30 29.72 6.44
C PRO A 33 7.79 29.84 6.09
N GLY A 34 8.13 29.62 4.83
CA GLY A 34 9.51 29.71 4.33
C GLY A 34 10.34 28.43 4.51
N VAL A 35 9.78 27.32 5.01
CA VAL A 35 10.48 26.03 5.08
C VAL A 35 11.00 25.59 3.70
N ILE A 36 12.23 25.08 3.67
CA ILE A 36 12.89 24.53 2.49
C ILE A 36 12.90 23.01 2.60
N PHE A 37 12.42 22.33 1.56
CA PHE A 37 12.50 20.88 1.43
C PHE A 37 13.58 20.50 0.43
N ILE A 38 14.43 19.53 0.78
CA ILE A 38 15.53 19.09 -0.07
C ILE A 38 15.80 17.59 0.03
N GLY A 39 16.19 16.93 -1.05
CA GLY A 39 16.57 15.51 -1.03
C GLY A 39 16.14 14.71 -2.24
N ILE A 40 15.46 13.59 -2.03
CA ILE A 40 14.99 12.68 -3.08
C ILE A 40 13.47 12.63 -3.03
N GLY A 41 12.82 13.01 -4.13
CA GLY A 41 11.36 13.02 -4.26
C GLY A 41 10.94 13.02 -5.72
N GLY A 42 9.68 12.65 -5.96
CA GLY A 42 9.08 12.59 -7.27
C GLY A 42 8.45 13.91 -7.69
N HIS A 43 7.59 13.85 -8.70
CA HIS A 43 6.95 15.04 -9.27
C HIS A 43 5.98 15.73 -8.30
N LYS A 44 5.33 15.00 -7.39
CA LYS A 44 4.38 15.59 -6.44
C LYS A 44 5.08 16.42 -5.38
N MET A 45 6.18 15.90 -4.82
CA MET A 45 7.01 16.68 -3.88
C MET A 45 7.65 17.89 -4.56
N GLN A 46 8.10 17.76 -5.82
CA GLN A 46 8.60 18.91 -6.60
C GLN A 46 7.53 19.99 -6.77
N ALA A 47 6.28 19.61 -7.05
CA ALA A 47 5.17 20.55 -7.22
C ALA A 47 4.88 21.38 -5.95
N VAL A 48 5.15 20.82 -4.76
CA VAL A 48 5.04 21.56 -3.48
C VAL A 48 6.21 22.52 -3.25
N GLY A 49 7.32 22.35 -3.99
CA GLY A 49 8.50 23.21 -3.98
C GLY A 49 9.78 22.55 -3.47
N MET A 50 9.85 21.21 -3.46
CA MET A 50 11.06 20.50 -3.05
C MET A 50 12.22 20.68 -4.04
N GLN A 51 13.41 20.92 -3.49
CA GLN A 51 14.67 20.86 -4.24
C GLN A 51 15.14 19.40 -4.35
N VAL A 52 15.08 18.83 -5.55
CA VAL A 52 15.46 17.44 -5.78
C VAL A 52 16.93 17.33 -6.17
N LEU A 53 17.71 16.66 -5.32
CA LEU A 53 19.14 16.38 -5.52
C LEU A 53 19.37 15.16 -6.40
N PHE A 54 18.48 14.17 -6.31
CA PHE A 54 18.51 12.95 -7.14
C PHE A 54 17.08 12.56 -7.52
N ALA A 55 16.91 12.12 -8.76
CA ALA A 55 15.62 11.64 -9.27
C ALA A 55 15.18 10.36 -8.54
N GLN A 56 13.91 10.30 -8.12
CA GLN A 56 13.32 9.17 -7.40
C GLN A 56 13.40 7.86 -8.20
N GLU A 57 13.30 7.94 -9.52
CA GLU A 57 13.34 6.80 -10.44
C GLU A 57 14.63 5.98 -10.31
N LYS A 58 15.70 6.59 -9.79
CA LYS A 58 16.98 5.89 -9.52
C LYS A 58 16.93 4.98 -8.29
N LEU A 59 15.92 5.13 -7.43
CA LEU A 59 15.67 4.26 -6.28
C LEU A 59 14.60 3.20 -6.57
N ALA A 60 13.74 3.40 -7.58
CA ALA A 60 12.69 2.46 -7.95
C ALA A 60 13.27 1.26 -8.72
N VAL A 61 13.27 0.07 -8.10
CA VAL A 61 13.87 -1.14 -8.69
C VAL A 61 12.81 -1.98 -9.42
N ARG A 62 13.03 -2.25 -10.72
CA ARG A 62 12.17 -3.14 -11.54
C ARG A 62 12.87 -4.49 -11.78
N GLY A 63 12.64 -5.47 -10.92
CA GLY A 63 12.99 -6.88 -11.19
C GLY A 63 14.41 -7.33 -10.83
N TYR A 64 14.62 -8.66 -10.74
CA TYR A 64 15.72 -9.34 -10.02
C TYR A 64 17.16 -9.09 -10.50
N VAL A 65 17.39 -8.98 -11.83
CA VAL A 65 18.76 -8.79 -12.39
C VAL A 65 19.17 -7.32 -12.35
N GLU A 66 18.20 -6.42 -12.51
CA GLU A 66 18.36 -4.99 -12.33
C GLU A 66 18.69 -4.65 -10.86
N VAL A 67 18.15 -5.38 -9.88
CA VAL A 67 18.44 -5.18 -8.44
C VAL A 67 19.94 -5.13 -8.14
N LEU A 68 20.75 -6.03 -8.70
CA LEU A 68 22.18 -6.10 -8.35
C LEU A 68 23.00 -4.92 -8.91
N ARG A 69 22.67 -4.45 -10.11
CA ARG A 69 23.31 -3.26 -10.70
C ARG A 69 22.84 -1.98 -10.02
N HIS A 70 21.54 -1.85 -9.78
CA HIS A 70 20.99 -0.71 -9.05
C HIS A 70 21.40 -0.71 -7.58
N TYR A 71 21.66 -1.85 -6.95
CA TYR A 71 22.14 -1.88 -5.56
C TYR A 71 23.43 -1.06 -5.36
N ARG A 72 24.40 -1.19 -6.29
CA ARG A 72 25.64 -0.39 -6.26
C ARG A 72 25.35 1.10 -6.45
N GLU A 73 24.47 1.43 -7.39
CA GLU A 73 24.04 2.80 -7.66
C GLU A 73 23.33 3.42 -6.45
N ILE A 74 22.36 2.71 -5.87
CA ILE A 74 21.59 3.08 -4.68
C ILE A 74 22.54 3.35 -3.50
N ILE A 75 23.51 2.48 -3.25
CA ILE A 75 24.54 2.73 -2.21
C ILE A 75 25.38 3.96 -2.55
N GLY A 76 25.69 4.19 -3.83
CA GLY A 76 26.37 5.39 -4.30
C GLY A 76 25.58 6.66 -4.00
N ILE A 77 24.29 6.67 -4.35
CA ILE A 77 23.36 7.78 -4.06
C ILE A 77 23.27 8.04 -2.56
N ARG A 78 23.07 7.00 -1.75
CA ARG A 78 23.02 7.11 -0.28
C ARG A 78 24.29 7.74 0.29
N ARG A 79 25.47 7.35 -0.22
CA ARG A 79 26.76 7.94 0.20
C ARG A 79 26.87 9.41 -0.18
N LYS A 80 26.47 9.79 -1.40
CA LYS A 80 26.48 11.19 -1.86
C LYS A 80 25.50 12.05 -1.06
N LEU A 81 24.29 11.56 -0.84
CA LEU A 81 23.27 12.26 -0.05
C LEU A 81 23.72 12.47 1.40
N ARG A 82 24.32 11.44 2.02
CA ARG A 82 24.92 11.59 3.35
C ARG A 82 26.01 12.65 3.36
N ALA A 83 26.94 12.63 2.40
CA ALA A 83 28.02 13.62 2.33
C ALA A 83 27.46 15.04 2.16
N TYR A 84 26.40 15.20 1.35
CA TYR A 84 25.69 16.45 1.19
C TYR A 84 25.11 16.95 2.51
N PHE A 85 24.38 16.12 3.26
CA PHE A 85 23.79 16.50 4.56
C PHE A 85 24.81 16.65 5.68
N TYR A 86 26.03 16.13 5.54
CA TYR A 86 27.11 16.46 6.47
C TYR A 86 27.70 17.84 6.18
N ALA A 87 27.80 18.23 4.91
CA ALA A 87 28.28 19.55 4.51
C ALA A 87 27.20 20.64 4.71
N HIS A 88 25.93 20.28 4.57
CA HIS A 88 24.77 21.17 4.69
C HIS A 88 23.73 20.49 5.60
N PRO A 89 23.94 20.49 6.93
CA PRO A 89 23.05 19.81 7.86
C PRO A 89 21.64 20.42 7.82
N PRO A 90 20.60 19.62 7.53
CA PRO A 90 19.22 20.07 7.69
C PRO A 90 18.85 20.16 9.18
N ASP A 91 17.81 20.94 9.51
CA ASP A 91 17.22 20.95 10.85
C ASP A 91 16.61 19.59 11.21
N LEU A 92 16.13 18.86 10.21
CA LEU A 92 15.46 17.57 10.36
C LEU A 92 15.62 16.73 9.10
N PHE A 93 15.77 15.41 9.26
CA PHE A 93 15.66 14.45 8.16
C PHE A 93 14.42 13.58 8.30
N ILE A 94 13.69 13.35 7.20
CA ILE A 94 12.51 12.48 7.14
C ILE A 94 12.71 11.41 6.06
N GLY A 95 12.79 10.14 6.48
CA GLY A 95 12.75 8.99 5.57
C GLY A 95 11.31 8.52 5.37
N ILE A 96 10.86 8.45 4.12
CA ILE A 96 9.52 8.00 3.74
C ILE A 96 9.62 6.58 3.18
N ASP A 97 9.09 5.62 3.93
CA ASP A 97 9.16 4.19 3.60
C ASP A 97 10.60 3.77 3.25
N ALA A 98 10.78 2.81 2.34
CA ALA A 98 12.07 2.32 1.86
C ALA A 98 13.08 2.06 3.00
N PRO A 99 12.70 1.27 4.04
CA PRO A 99 13.46 1.16 5.28
C PRO A 99 14.89 0.63 5.08
N ASP A 100 15.14 -0.16 4.04
CA ASP A 100 16.49 -0.66 3.74
C ASP A 100 17.43 0.46 3.22
N PHE A 101 16.88 1.50 2.57
CA PHE A 101 17.62 2.70 2.21
C PHE A 101 17.70 3.69 3.38
N ASN A 102 16.53 4.07 3.92
CA ASN A 102 16.36 5.18 4.84
C ASN A 102 16.93 4.90 6.24
N LEU A 103 16.67 3.73 6.84
CA LEU A 103 17.15 3.44 8.21
C LEU A 103 18.69 3.48 8.33
N ASP A 104 19.42 3.12 7.26
CA ASP A 104 20.89 3.22 7.24
C ASP A 104 21.38 4.67 7.16
N LEU A 105 20.66 5.51 6.41
CA LEU A 105 20.97 6.93 6.28
C LEU A 105 20.61 7.65 7.58
N GLU A 106 19.42 7.42 8.11
CA GLU A 106 18.94 7.96 9.39
C GLU A 106 19.89 7.62 10.54
N LEU A 107 20.34 6.36 10.64
CA LEU A 107 21.34 5.96 11.64
C LEU A 107 22.61 6.82 11.59
N LYS A 108 23.10 7.13 10.38
CA LYS A 108 24.30 7.95 10.18
C LYS A 108 24.04 9.43 10.49
N LEU A 109 22.90 9.97 10.06
CA LEU A 109 22.52 11.37 10.28
C LEU A 109 22.22 11.64 11.77
N LYS A 110 21.50 10.74 12.45
CA LYS A 110 21.22 10.83 13.88
C LYS A 110 22.48 10.77 14.72
N ALA A 111 23.42 9.90 14.36
CA ALA A 111 24.75 9.87 15.01
C ALA A 111 25.58 11.16 14.77
N HIS A 112 25.23 11.95 13.75
CA HIS A 112 25.82 13.26 13.46
C HIS A 112 25.02 14.42 14.08
N GLY A 113 24.05 14.14 14.95
CA GLY A 113 23.26 15.16 15.67
C GLY A 113 22.05 15.70 14.90
N ILE A 114 21.75 15.19 13.71
CA ILE A 114 20.56 15.58 12.94
C ILE A 114 19.37 14.72 13.40
N PRO A 115 18.27 15.29 13.91
CA PRO A 115 17.10 14.50 14.27
C PRO A 115 16.50 13.82 13.03
N THR A 116 15.99 12.61 13.21
CA THR A 116 15.49 11.77 12.12
C THR A 116 14.08 11.28 12.41
N ILE A 117 13.18 11.40 11.46
CA ILE A 117 11.83 10.85 11.53
C ILE A 117 11.68 9.80 10.44
N HIS A 118 11.13 8.66 10.80
CA HIS A 118 10.77 7.64 9.81
C HIS A 118 9.25 7.65 9.66
N TYR A 119 8.78 7.82 8.43
CA TYR A 119 7.37 7.82 8.09
C TYR A 119 7.04 6.58 7.30
N VAL A 120 6.02 5.85 7.76
CA VAL A 120 5.65 4.49 7.37
C VAL A 120 6.50 3.49 8.14
N SER A 121 5.91 2.96 9.21
CA SER A 121 6.51 1.91 10.02
C SER A 121 6.84 0.69 9.13
N PRO A 122 8.10 0.22 9.12
CA PRO A 122 8.43 -1.02 8.43
C PRO A 122 7.64 -2.17 9.07
N SER A 123 7.18 -3.14 8.28
CA SER A 123 6.33 -4.26 8.74
C SER A 123 7.07 -5.28 9.63
N ILE A 124 7.71 -4.83 10.71
CA ILE A 124 8.43 -5.61 11.71
C ILE A 124 7.50 -6.59 12.43
N TRP A 125 6.22 -6.22 12.54
CA TRP A 125 5.13 -7.03 13.10
C TRP A 125 4.80 -8.26 12.25
N ALA A 126 5.18 -8.28 10.97
CA ALA A 126 4.86 -9.37 10.07
C ALA A 126 5.96 -10.46 10.06
N TRP A 127 7.25 -10.10 10.01
CA TRP A 127 8.33 -11.08 9.77
C TRP A 127 9.78 -10.65 10.10
N ARG A 128 10.00 -9.47 10.72
CA ARG A 128 11.36 -8.91 10.97
C ARG A 128 11.46 -8.18 12.33
N GLY A 129 11.12 -8.85 13.42
CA GLY A 129 11.13 -8.26 14.77
C GLY A 129 12.50 -7.65 15.15
N GLU A 130 13.60 -8.33 14.81
CA GLU A 130 14.98 -7.91 15.13
C GLU A 130 15.34 -6.50 14.59
N ARG A 131 14.65 -6.03 13.55
CA ARG A 131 14.87 -4.71 12.95
C ARG A 131 14.59 -3.57 13.95
N ILE A 132 13.81 -3.83 14.99
CA ILE A 132 13.46 -2.85 16.02
C ILE A 132 14.70 -2.23 16.68
N HIS A 133 15.77 -3.00 16.88
CA HIS A 133 17.02 -2.50 17.46
C HIS A 133 17.77 -1.53 16.53
N LYS A 134 17.63 -1.71 15.21
CA LYS A 134 18.15 -0.75 14.22
C LYS A 134 17.30 0.52 14.25
N ILE A 135 15.98 0.38 14.24
CA ILE A 135 15.04 1.52 14.29
C ILE A 135 15.32 2.38 15.53
N LYS A 136 15.42 1.78 16.71
CA LYS A 136 15.74 2.48 17.97
C LYS A 136 16.96 3.41 17.87
N ARG A 137 18.00 2.93 17.19
CA ARG A 137 19.23 3.71 16.98
C ARG A 137 19.11 4.72 15.85
N ALA A 138 18.26 4.46 14.85
CA ALA A 138 18.14 5.25 13.64
C ALA A 138 17.16 6.42 13.76
N VAL A 139 16.04 6.25 14.47
CA VAL A 139 14.92 7.22 14.44
C VAL A 139 14.82 8.00 15.74
N SER A 140 14.59 9.31 15.65
CA SER A 140 14.17 10.16 16.77
C SER A 140 12.65 10.09 17.01
N HIS A 141 11.87 9.81 15.96
CA HIS A 141 10.43 9.56 16.04
C HIS A 141 9.96 8.65 14.91
N MET A 142 8.92 7.85 15.16
CA MET A 142 8.26 7.00 14.16
C MET A 142 6.84 7.53 13.88
N LEU A 143 6.47 7.64 12.60
CA LEU A 143 5.09 7.91 12.18
C LEU A 143 4.46 6.61 11.67
N ALA A 144 3.56 6.06 12.47
CA ALA A 144 2.92 4.76 12.26
C ALA A 144 1.56 4.91 11.57
N LEU A 145 1.27 4.02 10.62
CA LEU A 145 0.04 4.09 9.82
C LEU A 145 -1.10 3.25 10.40
N PHE A 146 -0.79 2.27 11.25
CA PHE A 146 -1.77 1.34 11.80
C PHE A 146 -1.84 1.42 13.33
N PRO A 147 -3.04 1.24 13.93
CA PRO A 147 -3.26 1.47 15.36
C PRO A 147 -2.53 0.45 16.26
N PHE A 148 -2.18 -0.72 15.74
CA PHE A 148 -1.46 -1.74 16.48
C PHE A 148 0.07 -1.52 16.50
N GLU A 149 0.59 -0.58 15.70
CA GLU A 149 2.02 -0.34 15.59
C GLU A 149 2.62 0.44 16.78
N PRO A 150 2.02 1.53 17.28
CA PRO A 150 2.60 2.30 18.39
C PRO A 150 2.98 1.46 19.63
N PRO A 151 2.14 0.53 20.11
CA PRO A 151 2.51 -0.32 21.25
C PRO A 151 3.78 -1.16 21.03
N LEU A 152 4.16 -1.46 19.78
CA LEU A 152 5.39 -2.20 19.47
C LEU A 152 6.64 -1.33 19.68
N TYR A 153 6.55 -0.04 19.35
CA TYR A 153 7.64 0.92 19.46
C TYR A 153 7.78 1.46 20.89
N GLU A 154 6.65 1.72 21.56
CA GLU A 154 6.60 2.18 22.95
C GLU A 154 7.27 1.20 23.92
N LYS A 155 7.05 -0.11 23.73
CA LYS A 155 7.71 -1.18 24.51
C LYS A 155 9.24 -1.10 24.47
N GLU A 156 9.79 -0.59 23.37
CA GLU A 156 11.23 -0.45 23.15
C GLU A 156 11.75 0.96 23.49
N GLY A 157 10.88 1.84 23.98
CA GLY A 157 11.19 3.23 24.30
C GLY A 157 11.43 4.10 23.07
N ILE A 158 10.82 3.77 21.93
CA ILE A 158 10.95 4.53 20.69
C ILE A 158 9.75 5.48 20.58
N PRO A 159 9.98 6.82 20.51
CA PRO A 159 8.89 7.78 20.28
C PRO A 159 8.14 7.48 18.99
N VAL A 160 6.81 7.46 19.07
CA VAL A 160 5.93 7.07 17.96
C VAL A 160 4.63 7.87 18.00
N THR A 161 4.09 8.19 16.83
CA THR A 161 2.75 8.75 16.69
C THR A 161 1.96 7.96 15.67
N TYR A 162 0.74 7.56 16.05
CA TYR A 162 -0.24 7.01 15.14
C TYR A 162 -0.86 8.14 14.31
N VAL A 163 -0.57 8.13 13.01
CA VAL A 163 -1.05 9.14 12.05
C VAL A 163 -2.17 8.59 11.15
N GLY A 164 -2.64 7.36 11.37
CA GLY A 164 -3.62 6.72 10.49
C GLY A 164 -3.08 6.42 9.09
N HIS A 165 -3.93 5.90 8.22
CA HIS A 165 -3.53 5.47 6.88
C HIS A 165 -4.03 6.48 5.82
N PRO A 166 -3.18 6.99 4.92
CA PRO A 166 -3.55 8.04 3.96
C PRO A 166 -4.74 7.67 3.06
N LEU A 167 -4.85 6.41 2.66
CA LEU A 167 -6.00 5.92 1.87
C LEU A 167 -7.35 6.12 2.59
N ALA A 168 -7.38 6.08 3.91
CA ALA A 168 -8.62 6.28 4.68
C ALA A 168 -9.08 7.75 4.64
N ASP A 169 -8.17 8.69 4.45
CA ASP A 169 -8.53 10.11 4.29
C ASP A 169 -8.95 10.43 2.84
N ILE A 170 -8.41 9.71 1.86
CA ILE A 170 -8.68 9.91 0.42
C ILE A 170 -9.98 9.22 -0.02
N LEU A 171 -10.22 7.99 0.44
CA LEU A 171 -11.37 7.19 -0.01
C LEU A 171 -12.66 7.64 0.70
N PRO A 172 -13.80 7.64 -0.03
CA PRO A 172 -15.09 8.02 0.56
C PRO A 172 -15.50 7.00 1.64
N LEU A 173 -16.03 7.50 2.75
CA LEU A 173 -16.54 6.66 3.83
C LEU A 173 -17.77 5.85 3.40
N GLU A 174 -18.61 6.47 2.56
CA GLU A 174 -19.85 5.91 2.02
C GLU A 174 -19.80 5.87 0.48
N PRO A 175 -19.16 4.85 -0.12
CA PRO A 175 -19.11 4.71 -1.57
C PRO A 175 -20.48 4.32 -2.16
N ASN A 176 -20.98 5.13 -3.10
CA ASN A 176 -22.25 4.86 -3.77
C ASN A 176 -22.08 3.90 -4.96
N ARG A 177 -22.46 2.63 -4.74
CA ARG A 177 -22.38 1.58 -5.75
C ARG A 177 -23.30 1.80 -6.95
N GLU A 178 -24.52 2.29 -6.72
CA GLU A 178 -25.52 2.44 -7.78
C GLU A 178 -25.11 3.52 -8.78
N VAL A 179 -24.67 4.67 -8.26
CA VAL A 179 -24.12 5.77 -9.08
C VAL A 179 -22.90 5.31 -9.86
N MET A 180 -21.99 4.55 -9.23
CA MET A 180 -20.82 4.03 -9.93
C MET A 180 -21.21 3.06 -11.05
N ARG A 181 -22.19 2.18 -10.82
CA ARG A 181 -22.69 1.26 -11.86
C ARG A 181 -23.31 2.00 -13.04
N GLU A 182 -24.07 3.07 -12.78
CA GLU A 182 -24.63 3.93 -13.83
C GLU A 182 -23.50 4.59 -14.65
N GLN A 183 -22.52 5.21 -13.98
CA GLN A 183 -21.36 5.82 -14.63
C GLN A 183 -20.58 4.84 -15.50
N MET A 184 -20.42 3.60 -15.02
CA MET A 184 -19.73 2.52 -15.73
C MET A 184 -20.60 1.78 -16.76
N ARG A 185 -21.88 2.17 -16.92
CA ARG A 185 -22.85 1.54 -17.82
C ARG A 185 -22.94 0.03 -17.58
N LEU A 186 -23.08 -0.34 -16.31
CA LEU A 186 -23.28 -1.72 -15.86
C LEU A 186 -24.79 -2.00 -15.72
N PRO A 187 -25.28 -3.16 -16.20
CA PRO A 187 -26.67 -3.57 -15.97
C PRO A 187 -26.99 -3.65 -14.47
N THR A 188 -28.15 -3.12 -14.09
CA THR A 188 -28.59 -3.05 -12.69
C THR A 188 -28.85 -4.41 -12.06
N GLN A 189 -29.34 -5.39 -12.83
CA GLN A 189 -29.68 -6.73 -12.34
C GLN A 189 -28.48 -7.69 -12.29
N SER A 190 -27.43 -7.42 -13.06
CA SER A 190 -26.24 -8.27 -13.12
C SER A 190 -25.45 -8.27 -11.81
N LYS A 191 -24.91 -9.43 -11.45
CA LYS A 191 -23.91 -9.54 -10.39
C LYS A 191 -22.54 -9.16 -10.92
N VAL A 192 -21.92 -8.18 -10.28
CA VAL A 192 -20.64 -7.63 -10.71
C VAL A 192 -19.55 -8.16 -9.80
N PHE A 193 -18.56 -8.84 -10.38
CA PHE A 193 -17.37 -9.30 -9.69
C PHE A 193 -16.18 -8.49 -10.14
N THR A 194 -15.37 -8.02 -9.21
CA THR A 194 -14.11 -7.33 -9.55
C THR A 194 -12.94 -8.22 -9.19
N PHE A 195 -12.08 -8.47 -10.17
CA PHE A 195 -10.94 -9.37 -10.08
C PHE A 195 -9.66 -8.54 -10.16
N LEU A 196 -8.90 -8.54 -9.07
CA LEU A 196 -7.64 -7.81 -8.91
C LEU A 196 -6.48 -8.82 -8.89
N PRO A 197 -5.94 -9.23 -10.05
CA PRO A 197 -4.96 -10.32 -10.14
C PRO A 197 -3.55 -9.96 -9.65
N GLY A 198 -3.34 -8.71 -9.24
CA GLY A 198 -2.06 -8.20 -8.73
C GLY A 198 -1.54 -7.02 -9.53
N SER A 199 -0.58 -6.31 -8.94
CA SER A 199 0.07 -5.14 -9.56
C SER A 199 1.36 -5.52 -10.28
N ARG A 200 1.94 -6.68 -9.93
CA ARG A 200 3.20 -7.17 -10.50
C ARG A 200 2.95 -8.18 -11.59
N GLN A 201 3.79 -8.17 -12.62
CA GLN A 201 3.73 -9.13 -13.72
C GLN A 201 3.75 -10.59 -13.23
N SER A 202 4.54 -10.91 -12.20
CA SER A 202 4.61 -12.24 -11.62
C SER A 202 3.28 -12.68 -10.99
N GLU A 203 2.60 -11.77 -10.27
CA GLU A 203 1.30 -12.05 -9.64
C GLU A 203 0.26 -12.36 -10.72
N VAL A 204 0.19 -11.51 -11.76
CA VAL A 204 -0.74 -11.71 -12.89
C VAL A 204 -0.45 -13.02 -13.61
N ARG A 205 0.82 -13.34 -13.90
CA ARG A 205 1.19 -14.62 -14.53
C ARG A 205 0.77 -15.83 -13.68
N SER A 206 0.86 -15.73 -12.35
CA SER A 206 0.53 -16.83 -11.44
C SER A 206 -0.98 -16.98 -11.18
N LEU A 207 -1.76 -15.89 -11.24
CA LEU A 207 -3.17 -15.88 -10.83
C LEU A 207 -4.17 -15.78 -11.99
N ALA A 208 -3.81 -15.19 -13.13
CA ALA A 208 -4.76 -14.88 -14.20
C ALA A 208 -5.55 -16.11 -14.69
N ALA A 209 -4.87 -17.23 -14.96
CA ALA A 209 -5.54 -18.47 -15.39
C ALA A 209 -6.56 -18.96 -14.35
N THR A 210 -6.16 -18.98 -13.06
CA THR A 210 -7.05 -19.35 -11.95
C THR A 210 -8.25 -18.41 -11.87
N PHE A 211 -8.07 -17.10 -12.08
CA PHE A 211 -9.16 -16.12 -12.08
C PHE A 211 -10.12 -16.34 -13.25
N ILE A 212 -9.60 -16.60 -14.45
CA ILE A 212 -10.41 -16.89 -15.65
C ILE A 212 -11.24 -18.16 -15.44
N ASP A 213 -10.64 -19.22 -14.89
CA ASP A 213 -11.35 -20.45 -14.58
C ASP A 213 -12.40 -20.25 -13.48
N THR A 214 -12.11 -19.40 -12.49
CA THR A 214 -13.07 -18.99 -11.45
C THR A 214 -14.26 -18.27 -12.07
N ALA A 215 -14.04 -17.31 -12.98
CA ALA A 215 -15.10 -16.63 -13.71
C ALA A 215 -15.98 -17.62 -14.49
N ARG A 216 -15.36 -18.62 -15.15
CA ARG A 216 -16.10 -19.65 -15.89
C ARG A 216 -17.01 -20.47 -14.97
N ILE A 217 -16.55 -20.84 -13.78
CA ILE A 217 -17.38 -21.57 -12.80
C ILE A 217 -18.53 -20.70 -12.30
N ILE A 218 -18.28 -19.42 -12.00
CA ILE A 218 -19.31 -18.48 -11.57
C ILE A 218 -20.35 -18.28 -12.66
N LEU A 219 -19.94 -18.07 -13.91
CA LEU A 219 -20.85 -17.83 -15.04
C LEU A 219 -21.82 -18.99 -15.27
N ARG A 220 -21.38 -20.25 -15.07
CA ARG A 220 -22.26 -21.43 -15.14
C ARG A 220 -23.38 -21.39 -14.09
N LYS A 221 -23.14 -20.78 -12.93
CA LYS A 221 -24.12 -20.65 -11.84
C LYS A 221 -24.93 -19.35 -11.93
N LEU A 222 -24.33 -18.29 -12.48
CA LEU A 222 -24.91 -16.95 -12.63
C LEU A 222 -24.67 -16.47 -14.08
N PRO A 223 -25.56 -16.81 -15.04
CA PRO A 223 -25.35 -16.50 -16.46
C PRO A 223 -25.25 -15.00 -16.79
N GLU A 224 -25.80 -14.14 -15.93
CA GLU A 224 -25.79 -12.67 -16.10
C GLU A 224 -24.63 -11.99 -15.34
N ALA A 225 -23.67 -12.76 -14.81
CA ALA A 225 -22.52 -12.22 -14.10
C ALA A 225 -21.60 -11.42 -15.03
N ILE A 226 -21.01 -10.34 -14.51
CA ILE A 226 -20.04 -9.50 -15.21
C ILE A 226 -18.75 -9.46 -14.39
N PHE A 227 -17.60 -9.57 -15.07
CA PHE A 227 -16.30 -9.57 -14.44
C PHE A 227 -15.51 -8.32 -14.84
N LEU A 228 -15.15 -7.47 -13.88
CA LEU A 228 -14.28 -6.32 -14.10
C LEU A 228 -12.85 -6.70 -13.72
N VAL A 229 -11.89 -6.41 -14.59
CA VAL A 229 -10.46 -6.72 -14.35
C VAL A 229 -9.64 -5.44 -14.58
N PRO A 230 -9.51 -4.57 -13.56
CA PRO A 230 -8.62 -3.42 -13.64
C PRO A 230 -7.16 -3.86 -13.48
N LEU A 231 -6.30 -3.40 -14.39
CA LEU A 231 -4.87 -3.72 -14.42
C LEU A 231 -4.04 -2.45 -14.30
N ALA A 232 -2.98 -2.53 -13.49
CA ALA A 232 -2.19 -1.38 -13.06
C ALA A 232 -1.29 -0.81 -14.16
N THR A 233 -0.78 -1.67 -15.05
CA THR A 233 0.16 -1.27 -16.11
C THR A 233 -0.15 -1.94 -17.44
N ILE A 234 0.40 -1.38 -18.52
CA ILE A 234 0.21 -1.89 -19.89
C ILE A 234 0.77 -3.31 -20.00
N GLU A 235 1.89 -3.58 -19.33
CA GLU A 235 2.53 -4.89 -19.30
C GLU A 235 1.63 -5.92 -18.57
N THR A 236 1.06 -5.56 -17.42
CA THR A 236 0.12 -6.45 -16.71
C THR A 236 -1.14 -6.72 -17.55
N ARG A 237 -1.60 -5.72 -18.31
CA ARG A 237 -2.70 -5.86 -19.26
C ARG A 237 -2.39 -6.86 -20.36
N HIS A 238 -1.26 -6.71 -21.04
CA HIS A 238 -0.87 -7.63 -22.11
C HIS A 238 -0.73 -9.07 -21.61
N ILE A 239 -0.14 -9.27 -20.43
CA ILE A 239 -0.02 -10.60 -19.82
C ILE A 239 -1.40 -11.21 -19.58
N PHE A 240 -2.34 -10.45 -19.01
CA PHE A 240 -3.68 -10.95 -18.74
C PHE A 240 -4.44 -11.28 -20.03
N GLU A 241 -4.38 -10.39 -21.03
CA GLU A 241 -5.00 -10.61 -22.35
C GLU A 241 -4.42 -11.85 -23.07
N GLU A 242 -3.11 -12.06 -22.97
CA GLU A 242 -2.45 -13.25 -23.50
C GLU A 242 -2.97 -14.53 -22.84
N ILE A 243 -3.02 -14.57 -21.51
CA ILE A 243 -3.52 -15.72 -20.76
C ILE A 243 -5.01 -15.94 -21.04
N LEU A 244 -5.80 -14.87 -21.14
CA LEU A 244 -7.23 -14.95 -21.49
C LEU A 244 -7.46 -15.64 -22.84
N ARG A 245 -6.63 -15.32 -23.85
CA ARG A 245 -6.67 -16.01 -25.16
C ARG A 245 -6.27 -17.48 -25.04
N HIS A 246 -5.16 -17.77 -24.35
CA HIS A 246 -4.68 -19.15 -24.19
C HIS A 246 -5.68 -20.05 -23.44
N CYS A 247 -6.38 -19.50 -22.45
CA CYS A 247 -7.41 -20.21 -21.71
C CYS A 247 -8.76 -20.31 -22.45
N GLY A 248 -8.88 -19.78 -23.67
CA GLY A 248 -10.15 -19.75 -24.41
C GLY A 248 -11.24 -18.97 -23.68
N GLY A 249 -10.88 -17.88 -22.99
CA GLY A 249 -11.80 -17.09 -22.16
C GLY A 249 -12.48 -15.93 -22.89
N GLN A 250 -12.40 -15.88 -24.22
CA GLN A 250 -12.88 -14.74 -25.03
C GLN A 250 -14.40 -14.54 -24.95
N ASP A 251 -15.16 -15.60 -24.70
CA ASP A 251 -16.62 -15.56 -24.55
C ASP A 251 -17.08 -15.21 -23.12
N LEU A 252 -16.14 -15.10 -22.17
CA LEU A 252 -16.48 -14.67 -20.81
C LEU A 252 -16.80 -13.17 -20.81
N PRO A 253 -17.80 -12.71 -20.05
CA PRO A 253 -18.16 -11.29 -19.93
C PRO A 253 -17.15 -10.51 -19.06
N ILE A 254 -15.87 -10.57 -19.45
CA ILE A 254 -14.74 -9.91 -18.79
C ILE A 254 -14.51 -8.54 -19.44
N ARG A 255 -14.60 -7.48 -18.65
CA ARG A 255 -14.24 -6.11 -19.02
C ARG A 255 -12.85 -5.79 -18.45
N ILE A 256 -11.83 -5.86 -19.31
CA ILE A 256 -10.46 -5.45 -18.94
C ILE A 256 -10.40 -3.93 -18.90
N GLN A 257 -9.92 -3.38 -17.79
CA GLN A 257 -9.82 -1.95 -17.56
C GLN A 257 -8.37 -1.55 -17.30
N PHE A 258 -8.01 -0.33 -17.69
CA PHE A 258 -6.72 0.27 -17.39
C PHE A 258 -6.91 1.35 -16.32
N GLY A 259 -6.23 1.20 -15.19
CA GLY A 259 -6.50 2.02 -14.01
C GLY A 259 -7.91 1.81 -13.44
N HIS A 260 -8.42 2.81 -12.69
CA HIS A 260 -9.79 2.84 -12.17
C HIS A 260 -10.17 1.65 -11.27
N ALA A 261 -9.20 1.10 -10.54
CA ALA A 261 -9.46 -0.02 -9.63
C ALA A 261 -10.51 0.33 -8.57
N HIS A 262 -10.50 1.57 -8.04
CA HIS A 262 -11.50 2.02 -7.07
C HIS A 262 -12.92 2.01 -7.63
N ASP A 263 -13.12 2.47 -8.87
CA ASP A 263 -14.43 2.47 -9.53
C ASP A 263 -14.95 1.04 -9.71
N ALA A 264 -14.09 0.13 -10.19
CA ALA A 264 -14.42 -1.28 -10.31
C ALA A 264 -14.75 -1.92 -8.95
N ILE A 265 -14.00 -1.59 -7.89
CA ILE A 265 -14.28 -2.06 -6.54
C ILE A 265 -15.64 -1.52 -6.07
N ILE A 266 -15.89 -0.20 -6.18
CA ILE A 266 -17.14 0.43 -5.76
C ILE A 266 -18.35 -0.20 -6.46
N ALA A 267 -18.24 -0.51 -7.76
CA ALA A 267 -19.30 -1.13 -8.55
C ALA A 267 -19.57 -2.60 -8.20
N ALA A 268 -18.61 -3.29 -7.59
CA ALA A 268 -18.69 -4.73 -7.34
C ALA A 268 -19.74 -5.12 -6.30
N ASP A 269 -20.31 -6.32 -6.45
CA ASP A 269 -20.95 -7.03 -5.35
C ASP A 269 -19.91 -7.74 -4.46
N VAL A 270 -18.89 -8.35 -5.08
CA VAL A 270 -17.80 -9.07 -4.38
C VAL A 270 -16.50 -8.92 -5.16
N VAL A 271 -15.37 -8.84 -4.45
CA VAL A 271 -14.03 -8.69 -5.03
C VAL A 271 -13.18 -9.94 -4.80
N LEU A 272 -12.52 -10.43 -5.85
CA LEU A 272 -11.42 -11.39 -5.74
C LEU A 272 -10.11 -10.64 -5.83
N VAL A 273 -9.29 -10.67 -4.78
CA VAL A 273 -8.12 -9.79 -4.67
C VAL A 273 -6.85 -10.58 -4.36
N ALA A 274 -5.80 -10.32 -5.14
CA ALA A 274 -4.45 -10.78 -4.82
C ALA A 274 -3.97 -10.10 -3.51
N SER A 275 -3.38 -10.87 -2.59
CA SER A 275 -2.87 -10.35 -1.31
C SER A 275 -1.92 -9.16 -1.49
N GLY A 276 -2.09 -8.12 -0.67
CA GLY A 276 -1.32 -6.87 -0.74
C GLY A 276 -2.12 -5.67 -0.24
N THR A 277 -1.67 -4.46 -0.59
CA THR A 277 -2.34 -3.20 -0.22
C THR A 277 -3.76 -3.07 -0.79
N ALA A 278 -4.02 -3.69 -1.94
CA ALA A 278 -5.35 -3.73 -2.55
C ALA A 278 -6.42 -4.31 -1.61
N THR A 279 -6.05 -5.23 -0.71
CA THR A 279 -6.99 -5.77 0.29
C THR A 279 -7.51 -4.70 1.25
N LEU A 280 -6.67 -3.73 1.61
CA LEU A 280 -7.08 -2.59 2.43
C LEU A 280 -7.99 -1.64 1.64
N GLU A 281 -7.67 -1.34 0.38
CA GLU A 281 -8.52 -0.49 -0.47
C GLU A 281 -9.93 -1.06 -0.61
N VAL A 282 -10.05 -2.37 -0.82
CA VAL A 282 -11.33 -3.08 -0.91
C VAL A 282 -12.10 -2.99 0.41
N ALA A 283 -11.41 -3.10 1.55
CA ALA A 283 -12.03 -2.96 2.87
C ALA A 283 -12.49 -1.53 3.11
N LEU A 284 -11.65 -0.53 2.81
CA LEU A 284 -12.02 0.88 2.96
C LEU A 284 -13.23 1.24 2.08
N LEU A 285 -13.39 0.59 0.92
CA LEU A 285 -14.56 0.76 0.05
C LEU A 285 -15.77 -0.13 0.42
N LYS A 286 -15.74 -0.79 1.57
CA LYS A 286 -16.84 -1.61 2.13
C LYS A 286 -17.27 -2.77 1.24
N ARG A 287 -16.35 -3.37 0.48
CA ARG A 287 -16.71 -4.46 -0.43
C ARG A 287 -16.34 -5.82 0.14
N PRO A 288 -17.28 -6.79 0.14
CA PRO A 288 -16.95 -8.17 0.43
C PRO A 288 -15.83 -8.67 -0.47
N MET A 289 -14.92 -9.45 0.10
CA MET A 289 -13.77 -9.92 -0.66
C MET A 289 -13.35 -11.35 -0.33
N VAL A 290 -12.61 -11.94 -1.25
CA VAL A 290 -11.85 -13.16 -1.06
C VAL A 290 -10.39 -12.85 -1.38
N ILE A 291 -9.51 -13.07 -0.42
CA ILE A 291 -8.08 -12.83 -0.57
C ILE A 291 -7.43 -14.11 -1.09
N THR A 292 -6.61 -13.98 -2.12
CA THR A 292 -5.90 -15.10 -2.72
C THR A 292 -4.46 -14.73 -3.04
N TYR A 293 -3.57 -15.72 -3.03
CA TYR A 293 -2.19 -15.51 -3.44
C TYR A 293 -1.54 -16.81 -3.87
N LYS A 294 -0.72 -16.75 -4.93
CA LYS A 294 0.13 -17.84 -5.39
C LYS A 294 1.55 -17.31 -5.61
N MET A 295 2.49 -17.80 -4.82
CA MET A 295 3.93 -17.63 -5.03
C MET A 295 4.60 -18.96 -5.36
N PRO A 296 5.79 -18.92 -6.01
CA PRO A 296 6.60 -20.12 -6.22
C PRO A 296 6.79 -20.90 -4.92
N ALA A 297 6.65 -22.23 -4.98
CA ALA A 297 6.62 -23.10 -3.80
C ALA A 297 7.86 -22.94 -2.88
N LEU A 298 9.04 -22.71 -3.48
CA LEU A 298 10.28 -22.47 -2.74
C LEU A 298 10.22 -21.18 -1.92
N SER A 299 9.70 -20.09 -2.50
CA SER A 299 9.53 -18.81 -1.79
C SER A 299 8.51 -18.93 -0.65
N TYR A 300 7.40 -19.65 -0.88
CA TYR A 300 6.40 -19.90 0.15
C TYR A 300 6.98 -20.68 1.32
N TRP A 301 7.71 -21.76 1.04
CA TRP A 301 8.33 -22.61 2.05
C TRP A 301 9.34 -21.84 2.91
N LEU A 302 10.11 -20.92 2.32
CA LEU A 302 11.06 -20.07 3.05
C LEU A 302 10.39 -18.99 3.92
N LEU A 303 9.23 -18.47 3.50
CA LEU A 303 8.53 -17.39 4.20
C LEU A 303 7.57 -17.90 5.28
N LYS A 304 6.96 -19.08 5.09
CA LYS A 304 5.98 -19.66 6.01
C LYS A 304 6.44 -19.74 7.48
N PRO A 305 7.67 -20.19 7.82
CA PRO A 305 8.11 -20.26 9.22
C PRO A 305 8.44 -18.89 9.84
N LYS A 306 8.47 -17.80 9.05
CA LYS A 306 8.84 -16.45 9.52
C LYS A 306 7.65 -15.54 9.79
N ALA A 307 6.43 -15.98 9.45
CA ALA A 307 5.23 -15.21 9.70
C ALA A 307 4.86 -15.29 11.19
N TYR A 308 4.73 -14.14 11.85
CA TYR A 308 4.32 -14.08 13.26
C TYR A 308 2.79 -14.19 13.45
N GLN A 309 2.02 -14.02 12.38
CA GLN A 309 0.56 -13.99 12.42
C GLN A 309 -0.02 -15.01 11.44
N PRO A 310 -1.22 -15.55 11.75
CA PRO A 310 -1.92 -16.48 10.85
C PRO A 310 -2.56 -15.76 9.65
N TYR A 311 -2.63 -14.44 9.67
CA TYR A 311 -3.29 -13.59 8.68
C TYR A 311 -2.28 -13.05 7.66
N PHE A 312 -2.67 -12.99 6.39
CA PHE A 312 -1.91 -12.34 5.33
C PHE A 312 -2.55 -11.04 4.85
N GLY A 313 -3.89 -10.96 4.86
CA GLY A 313 -4.64 -9.79 4.43
C GLY A 313 -4.69 -8.70 5.48
N LEU A 314 -4.45 -7.45 5.08
CA LEU A 314 -4.55 -6.30 5.98
C LEU A 314 -5.88 -6.20 6.73
N PRO A 315 -7.05 -6.52 6.13
CA PRO A 315 -8.31 -6.47 6.85
C PRO A 315 -8.37 -7.46 8.04
N ASN A 316 -7.86 -8.68 7.87
CA ASN A 316 -7.83 -9.68 8.93
C ASN A 316 -6.79 -9.34 10.00
N ILE A 317 -5.63 -8.80 9.60
CA ILE A 317 -4.59 -8.31 10.51
C ILE A 317 -5.14 -7.19 11.39
N LEU A 318 -5.81 -6.20 10.79
CA LEU A 318 -6.40 -5.07 11.52
C LEU A 318 -7.55 -5.50 12.43
N ALA A 319 -8.34 -6.48 12.01
CA ALA A 319 -9.43 -7.02 12.82
C ALA A 319 -8.94 -7.99 13.92
N GLY A 320 -7.70 -8.48 13.84
CA GLY A 320 -7.15 -9.51 14.72
C GLY A 320 -7.86 -10.86 14.62
N LYS A 321 -8.67 -11.07 13.57
CA LYS A 321 -9.47 -12.29 13.30
C LYS A 321 -9.75 -12.42 11.80
N PHE A 322 -10.10 -13.63 11.35
CA PHE A 322 -10.59 -13.85 10.00
C PHE A 322 -11.98 -13.22 9.82
N VAL A 323 -12.03 -12.03 9.22
CA VAL A 323 -13.26 -11.37 8.78
C VAL A 323 -13.56 -11.65 7.30
N VAL A 324 -12.52 -11.95 6.51
CA VAL A 324 -12.65 -12.36 5.11
C VAL A 324 -11.84 -13.63 4.84
N PRO A 325 -12.31 -14.51 3.93
CA PRO A 325 -11.60 -15.74 3.59
C PRO A 325 -10.25 -15.45 2.90
N GLU A 326 -9.21 -16.15 3.35
CA GLU A 326 -7.88 -16.17 2.72
C GLU A 326 -7.62 -17.57 2.15
N LEU A 327 -7.66 -17.69 0.82
CA LEU A 327 -7.43 -18.95 0.09
C LEU A 327 -6.08 -18.87 -0.62
N LEU A 328 -5.05 -19.47 -0.01
CA LEU A 328 -3.65 -19.30 -0.42
C LEU A 328 -3.09 -20.58 -1.02
N GLN A 329 -2.15 -20.45 -1.96
CA GLN A 329 -1.38 -21.56 -2.53
C GLN A 329 -2.26 -22.72 -3.05
N ASN A 330 -2.30 -23.85 -2.34
CA ASN A 330 -3.03 -25.04 -2.73
C ASN A 330 -4.55 -24.87 -2.58
N ASP A 331 -5.00 -24.00 -1.66
CA ASP A 331 -6.42 -23.72 -1.45
C ASP A 331 -6.96 -22.72 -2.47
N ALA A 332 -6.07 -22.02 -3.20
CA ALA A 332 -6.41 -21.09 -4.27
C ALA A 332 -6.77 -21.82 -5.58
N THR A 333 -7.72 -22.76 -5.52
CA THR A 333 -8.29 -23.43 -6.69
C THR A 333 -9.48 -22.66 -7.25
N PRO A 334 -9.77 -22.72 -8.56
CA PRO A 334 -10.93 -22.06 -9.14
C PRO A 334 -12.26 -22.40 -8.43
N GLU A 335 -12.43 -23.64 -8.00
CA GLU A 335 -13.62 -24.13 -7.31
C GLU A 335 -13.78 -23.47 -5.94
N ASN A 336 -12.71 -23.45 -5.14
CA ASN A 336 -12.72 -22.86 -3.81
C ASN A 336 -12.96 -21.35 -3.88
N LEU A 337 -12.29 -20.66 -4.81
CA LEU A 337 -12.45 -19.23 -5.01
C LEU A 337 -13.88 -18.89 -5.48
N ALA A 338 -14.42 -19.63 -6.45
CA ALA A 338 -15.78 -19.43 -6.91
C ALA A 338 -16.79 -19.66 -5.78
N GLN A 339 -16.62 -20.72 -4.99
CA GLN A 339 -17.51 -21.00 -3.87
C GLN A 339 -17.45 -19.90 -2.80
N ALA A 340 -16.27 -19.43 -2.43
CA ALA A 340 -16.11 -18.35 -1.46
C ALA A 340 -16.74 -17.03 -1.95
N LEU A 341 -16.59 -16.69 -3.23
CA LEU A 341 -17.21 -15.51 -3.83
C LEU A 341 -18.75 -15.60 -3.82
N LEU A 342 -19.30 -16.78 -4.16
CA LEU A 342 -20.74 -17.01 -4.19
C LEU A 342 -21.36 -17.04 -2.78
N ASN A 343 -20.61 -17.49 -1.76
CA ASN A 343 -21.06 -17.46 -0.37
C ASN A 343 -21.34 -16.04 0.13
N TRP A 344 -20.56 -15.04 -0.33
CA TRP A 344 -20.85 -13.64 -0.02
C TRP A 344 -22.16 -13.17 -0.63
N LEU A 345 -22.48 -13.60 -1.84
CA LEU A 345 -23.74 -13.22 -2.50
C LEU A 345 -24.98 -13.87 -1.86
N SER A 346 -24.83 -15.05 -1.25
CA SER A 346 -25.94 -15.76 -0.62
C SER A 346 -26.24 -15.31 0.81
N ASN A 347 -25.30 -14.64 1.49
CA ASN A 347 -25.43 -14.25 2.89
C ASN A 347 -25.42 -12.72 3.10
N LYS A 348 -26.59 -12.08 2.94
CA LYS A 348 -26.75 -10.63 3.14
C LYS A 348 -26.41 -10.15 4.55
N GLN A 349 -26.66 -10.99 5.56
CA GLN A 349 -26.37 -10.64 6.96
C GLN A 349 -24.85 -10.56 7.17
N ALA A 350 -24.11 -11.56 6.71
CA ALA A 350 -22.64 -11.54 6.80
C ALA A 350 -22.04 -10.35 6.03
N VAL A 351 -22.62 -9.97 4.89
CA VAL A 351 -22.19 -8.76 4.16
C VAL A 351 -22.41 -7.50 5.00
N THR A 352 -23.59 -7.35 5.60
CA THR A 352 -23.90 -6.18 6.46
C THR A 352 -22.95 -6.09 7.66
N GLU A 353 -22.69 -7.22 8.31
CA GLU A 353 -21.74 -7.30 9.43
C GLU A 353 -20.31 -6.94 9.00
N LEU A 354 -19.88 -7.42 7.83
CA LEU A 354 -18.57 -7.09 7.27
C LEU A 354 -18.46 -5.59 6.91
N GLU A 355 -19.49 -5.01 6.29
CA GLU A 355 -19.53 -3.59 5.97
C GLU A 355 -19.42 -2.71 7.22
N ALA A 356 -20.05 -3.11 8.33
CA ALA A 356 -19.92 -2.44 9.61
C ALA A 356 -18.48 -2.51 10.15
N ILE A 357 -17.85 -3.70 10.14
CA ILE A 357 -16.44 -3.89 10.53
C ILE A 357 -15.52 -3.00 9.68
N PHE A 358 -15.74 -2.95 8.37
CA PHE A 358 -14.96 -2.14 7.45
C PHE A 358 -15.19 -0.64 7.60
N THR A 359 -16.35 -0.23 8.09
CA THR A 359 -16.66 1.17 8.43
C THR A 359 -15.95 1.62 9.70
N ASP A 360 -15.95 0.79 10.73
CA ASP A 360 -15.18 1.02 11.95
C ASP A 360 -13.67 1.08 11.66
N MET A 361 -13.17 0.13 10.86
CA MET A 361 -11.77 0.10 10.41
C MET A 361 -11.40 1.38 9.66
N HIS A 362 -12.24 1.86 8.74
CA HIS A 362 -12.00 3.10 8.01
C HIS A 362 -11.96 4.29 8.94
N SER A 363 -12.92 4.41 9.86
CA SER A 363 -12.96 5.50 10.85
C SER A 363 -11.71 5.51 11.73
N THR A 364 -11.27 4.33 12.17
CA THR A 364 -10.03 4.16 12.94
C THR A 364 -8.81 4.62 12.15
N LEU A 365 -8.73 4.31 10.86
CA LEU A 365 -7.59 4.67 9.99
C LEU A 365 -7.64 6.11 9.49
N ARG A 366 -8.82 6.73 9.43
CA ARG A 366 -9.04 8.10 8.96
C ARG A 366 -8.69 9.09 10.07
N GLN A 367 -7.46 9.56 10.08
CA GLN A 367 -6.92 10.34 11.19
C GLN A 367 -6.44 11.73 10.76
N GLY A 368 -6.67 12.15 9.52
CA GLY A 368 -6.08 13.38 8.99
C GLY A 368 -4.56 13.24 8.90
N ASN A 369 -4.11 12.21 8.19
CA ASN A 369 -2.76 11.68 8.20
C ASN A 369 -1.68 12.73 7.98
N ALA A 370 -1.81 13.55 6.94
CA ALA A 370 -0.87 14.62 6.64
C ALA A 370 -0.78 15.66 7.77
N HIS A 371 -1.94 16.05 8.34
CA HIS A 371 -2.01 17.03 9.41
C HIS A 371 -1.37 16.49 10.70
N LYS A 372 -1.72 15.26 11.12
CA LYS A 372 -1.12 14.64 12.30
C LYS A 372 0.38 14.39 12.13
N ALA A 373 0.82 14.00 10.93
CA ALA A 373 2.24 13.85 10.63
C ALA A 373 2.97 15.18 10.80
N ALA A 374 2.45 16.28 10.23
CA ALA A 374 3.02 17.61 10.40
C ALA A 374 3.07 18.02 11.88
N GLN A 375 1.99 17.83 12.65
CA GLN A 375 1.96 18.13 14.09
C GLN A 375 3.01 17.34 14.89
N ALA A 376 3.23 16.08 14.56
CA ALA A 376 4.27 15.26 15.20
C ALA A 376 5.70 15.69 14.83
N ILE A 377 5.87 16.39 13.69
CA ILE A 377 7.16 16.87 13.19
C ILE A 377 7.55 18.22 13.82
N LEU A 378 6.59 19.12 14.07
CA LEU A 378 6.86 20.49 14.56
C LEU A 378 7.80 20.57 15.78
N PRO A 379 7.65 19.73 16.83
CA PRO A 379 8.55 19.78 17.99
C PRO A 379 10.03 19.55 17.64
N TYR A 380 10.31 18.81 16.57
CA TYR A 380 11.68 18.52 16.11
C TYR A 380 12.31 19.67 15.32
N LEU A 381 11.53 20.69 14.94
CA LEU A 381 12.02 21.92 14.31
C LEU A 381 12.29 23.04 15.34
N GLY A 382 12.06 22.77 16.63
CA GLY A 382 12.16 23.75 17.71
C GLY A 382 10.95 24.69 17.79
N MET A 383 9.77 24.19 17.44
CA MET A 383 8.49 24.91 17.44
C MET A 383 7.49 24.31 18.40
#